data_AF-A0A519QER1-F1
#
_entry.id   AF-A0A519QER1-F1
#
_cell.length_a   1.000
_cell.length_b   1.000
_cell.length_c   1.000
_cell.angle_alpha   90.00
_cell.angle_beta   90.00
_cell.angle_gamma   90.00
#
_symmetry.space_group_name_H-M   'P 1'
#
loop_
_entity.id
_entity.type
_entity.pdbx_description
1 polymer ?
#
loop_
_entity_poly.entity_id
_entity_poly.type
_entity_poly.pdbx_seq_one_letter_code
_entity_poly.pdbx_strand_id
1 'polypeptide(L)'
;MFAAANAGHRLDDHADPAAFHRRLAQWNNRRLSPSTPSPDWMAHAQEDAEMTLLEGGFVERQREAVAHLLHDLPDDVEGFIAWFEALKGGGPGENDPLFPWLAEAASLEDMRWFLLQEVAGEAGFEDLVAMAQVKMPTRPKLELARNYWDEMGRGNEGGMHGPMLERTCEGLSLAPTIDGTAWQSLALANTMTAFATTRRYAYHSVGALG
;
A
#
# COMPACT_ATOMS: atom_id res chain seq x y z
N MET A 1 16.55 -31.69 -18.07
CA MET A 1 17.82 -31.10 -17.60
C MET A 1 17.52 -29.65 -17.22
N PHE A 2 16.82 -29.47 -16.09
CA PHE A 2 16.46 -28.15 -15.58
C PHE A 2 17.71 -27.56 -14.92
N ALA A 3 18.29 -26.56 -15.58
CA ALA A 3 19.40 -25.80 -15.03
C ALA A 3 18.93 -25.12 -13.74
N ALA A 4 19.77 -25.19 -12.72
CA ALA A 4 19.59 -24.53 -11.44
C ALA A 4 19.26 -23.06 -11.65
N ALA A 5 18.06 -22.64 -11.24
CA ALA A 5 17.74 -21.24 -11.09
C ALA A 5 18.70 -20.66 -10.06
N ASN A 6 19.42 -19.62 -10.48
CA ASN A 6 20.40 -18.90 -9.70
C ASN A 6 19.86 -18.65 -8.28
N ALA A 7 20.62 -19.09 -7.27
CA ALA A 7 20.49 -18.61 -5.91
C ALA A 7 21.02 -17.16 -5.88
N GLY A 8 20.31 -16.24 -6.55
CA GLY A 8 20.46 -14.82 -6.34
C GLY A 8 20.15 -14.55 -4.88
N HIS A 9 21.08 -13.87 -4.21
CA HIS A 9 21.01 -13.44 -2.82
C HIS A 9 19.53 -13.19 -2.41
N ARG A 10 18.94 -14.11 -1.64
CA ARG A 10 17.59 -13.91 -1.08
C ARG A 10 17.74 -12.71 -0.17
N LEU A 11 17.32 -11.52 -0.65
CA LEU A 11 17.17 -10.35 0.20
C LEU A 11 16.15 -10.75 1.25
N ASP A 12 16.65 -10.92 2.47
CA ASP A 12 15.88 -11.21 3.66
C ASP A 12 15.38 -9.87 4.21
N ASP A 13 14.07 -9.74 4.34
CA ASP A 13 13.40 -8.57 4.90
C ASP A 13 13.85 -8.28 6.34
N HIS A 14 14.37 -9.27 7.05
CA HIS A 14 14.91 -9.09 8.39
C HIS A 14 16.37 -8.66 8.40
N ALA A 15 17.17 -9.04 7.40
CA ALA A 15 18.58 -8.72 7.34
C ALA A 15 18.83 -7.28 6.83
N ASP A 16 18.05 -6.85 5.84
CA ASP A 16 18.08 -5.48 5.31
C ASP A 16 16.66 -5.04 4.87
N PRO A 17 15.80 -4.62 5.81
CA PRO A 17 14.42 -4.23 5.51
C PRO A 17 14.34 -3.05 4.54
N ALA A 18 15.30 -2.12 4.61
CA ALA A 18 15.33 -0.96 3.73
C ALA A 18 15.59 -1.37 2.28
N ALA A 19 16.63 -2.17 2.01
CA ALA A 19 16.89 -2.67 0.66
C ALA A 19 15.75 -3.55 0.14
N PHE A 20 15.15 -4.37 1.01
CA PHE A 20 14.02 -5.22 0.66
C PHE A 20 12.81 -4.40 0.18
N HIS A 21 12.37 -3.42 0.98
CA HIS A 21 11.18 -2.63 0.65
C HIS A 21 11.41 -1.64 -0.50
N ARG A 22 12.63 -1.12 -0.68
CA ARG A 22 12.97 -0.35 -1.87
C ARG A 22 12.89 -1.19 -3.14
N ARG A 23 13.40 -2.42 -3.12
CA ARG A 23 13.30 -3.34 -4.28
C ARG A 23 11.85 -3.65 -4.63
N LEU A 24 11.00 -3.93 -3.63
CA LEU A 24 9.57 -4.12 -3.86
C LEU A 24 8.90 -2.87 -4.43
N ALA A 25 9.20 -1.69 -3.88
CA ALA A 25 8.61 -0.44 -4.33
C ALA A 25 9.03 -0.10 -5.77
N GLN A 26 10.29 -0.31 -6.14
CA GLN A 26 10.79 -0.13 -7.50
C GLN A 26 10.11 -1.09 -8.48
N TRP A 27 9.95 -2.36 -8.10
CA TRP A 27 9.23 -3.34 -8.91
C TRP A 27 7.74 -2.99 -9.08
N ASN A 28 7.08 -2.56 -8.00
CA ASN A 28 5.70 -2.09 -8.02
C ASN A 28 5.52 -0.87 -8.94
N ASN A 29 6.40 0.13 -8.82
CA ASN A 29 6.39 1.29 -9.71
C ASN A 29 6.54 0.88 -11.18
N ARG A 30 7.48 -0.02 -11.49
CA ARG A 30 7.71 -0.51 -12.86
C ARG A 30 6.49 -1.25 -13.43
N ARG A 31 5.94 -2.23 -12.69
CA ARG A 31 4.90 -3.12 -13.21
C ARG A 31 3.53 -2.46 -13.34
N LEU A 32 3.28 -1.41 -12.56
CA LEU A 32 2.00 -0.68 -12.55
C LEU A 32 2.01 0.52 -13.51
N SER A 33 3.19 1.04 -13.85
CA SER A 33 3.28 2.13 -14.83
C SER A 33 2.90 1.67 -16.24
N PRO A 34 2.12 2.47 -16.99
CA PRO A 34 1.90 2.23 -18.41
C PRO A 34 3.23 2.13 -19.18
N SER A 35 3.37 1.11 -20.02
CA SER A 35 4.56 0.91 -20.86
C SER A 35 4.19 0.54 -22.29
N THR A 36 5.14 0.66 -23.21
CA THR A 36 5.01 0.14 -24.57
C THR A 36 5.50 -1.32 -24.65
N PRO A 37 5.10 -2.09 -25.68
CA PRO A 37 5.65 -3.43 -25.92
C PRO A 37 7.17 -3.38 -26.06
N SER A 38 7.86 -4.34 -25.44
CA SER A 38 9.33 -4.48 -25.48
C SER A 38 9.75 -5.85 -26.01
N PRO A 39 10.86 -5.96 -26.77
CA PRO A 39 11.44 -7.25 -27.13
C PRO A 39 11.88 -8.06 -25.89
N ASP A 40 12.13 -7.40 -24.76
CA ASP A 40 12.57 -8.03 -23.50
C ASP A 40 11.41 -8.50 -22.61
N TRP A 41 10.17 -8.52 -23.12
CA TRP A 41 8.97 -8.87 -22.33
C TRP A 41 9.08 -10.22 -21.61
N MET A 42 9.78 -11.20 -22.20
CA MET A 42 9.98 -12.52 -21.57
C MET A 42 10.87 -12.41 -20.33
N ALA A 43 11.94 -11.60 -20.40
CA ALA A 43 12.82 -11.37 -19.26
C ALA A 43 12.09 -10.62 -18.14
N HIS A 44 11.30 -9.59 -18.50
CA HIS A 44 10.46 -8.88 -17.54
C HIS A 44 9.45 -9.80 -16.84
N ALA A 45 8.79 -10.69 -17.60
CA ALA A 45 7.83 -11.65 -17.04
C ALA A 45 8.49 -12.67 -16.09
N GLN A 46 9.74 -13.08 -16.37
CA GLN A 46 10.51 -13.94 -15.47
C GLN A 46 10.85 -13.22 -14.17
N GLU A 47 11.32 -11.97 -14.26
CA GLU A 47 11.59 -11.13 -13.09
C GLU A 47 10.31 -10.87 -12.27
N ASP A 48 9.17 -10.59 -12.94
CA ASP A 48 7.89 -10.41 -12.27
C ASP A 48 7.45 -11.66 -11.50
N ALA A 49 7.71 -12.85 -12.05
CA ALA A 49 7.41 -14.11 -11.35
C ALA A 49 8.27 -14.26 -10.09
N GLU A 50 9.57 -13.93 -10.15
CA GLU A 50 10.46 -13.95 -8.98
C GLU A 50 9.99 -12.95 -7.92
N MET A 51 9.67 -11.73 -8.33
CA MET A 51 9.19 -10.68 -7.43
C MET A 51 7.82 -11.00 -6.82
N THR A 52 6.93 -11.63 -7.58
CA THR A 52 5.62 -12.10 -7.07
C THR A 52 5.79 -13.13 -5.95
N LEU A 53 6.77 -14.03 -6.07
CA LEU A 53 7.07 -15.00 -5.00
C LEU A 53 7.64 -14.30 -3.76
N LEU A 54 8.47 -13.27 -3.95
CA LEU A 54 9.04 -12.47 -2.88
C LEU A 54 7.97 -11.66 -2.13
N GLU A 55 7.10 -10.93 -2.85
CA GLU A 55 5.96 -10.20 -2.30
C GLU A 55 5.02 -11.14 -1.53
N GLY A 56 4.66 -12.27 -2.15
CA GLY A 56 3.78 -13.26 -1.52
C GLY A 56 4.36 -13.84 -0.23
N GLY A 57 5.66 -14.17 -0.22
CA GLY A 57 6.33 -14.64 0.98
C GLY A 57 6.33 -13.61 2.11
N PHE A 58 6.59 -12.34 1.79
CA PHE A 58 6.52 -11.23 2.76
C PHE A 58 5.11 -11.07 3.35
N VAL A 59 4.08 -10.98 2.50
CA VAL A 59 2.70 -10.78 2.97
C VAL A 59 2.24 -11.94 3.83
N GLU A 60 2.54 -13.19 3.47
CA GLU A 60 2.15 -14.34 4.29
C GLU A 60 2.86 -14.35 5.66
N ARG A 61 4.14 -13.97 5.74
CA ARG A 61 4.84 -13.81 7.03
C ARG A 61 4.18 -12.73 7.89
N GLN A 62 3.79 -11.60 7.31
CA GLN A 62 3.08 -10.55 8.05
C GLN A 62 1.71 -11.04 8.55
N ARG A 63 0.95 -11.75 7.71
CA ARG A 63 -0.34 -12.36 8.10
C ARG A 63 -0.18 -13.34 9.25
N GLU A 64 0.87 -14.16 9.24
CA GLU A 64 1.19 -15.07 10.35
C GLU A 64 1.56 -14.31 11.62
N ALA A 65 2.40 -13.27 11.51
CA ALA A 65 2.83 -12.46 12.65
C ALA A 65 1.65 -11.79 13.39
N VAL A 66 0.64 -11.32 12.66
CA VAL A 66 -0.55 -10.67 13.25
C VAL A 66 -1.69 -11.63 13.56
N ALA A 67 -1.59 -12.92 13.22
CA ALA A 67 -2.68 -13.88 13.37
C ALA A 67 -3.21 -13.98 14.80
N HIS A 68 -2.34 -13.81 15.80
CA HIS A 68 -2.73 -13.82 17.21
C HIS A 68 -3.68 -12.68 17.60
N LEU A 69 -3.63 -11.54 16.89
CA LEU A 69 -4.54 -10.40 17.10
C LEU A 69 -5.96 -10.70 16.59
N LEU A 70 -6.12 -11.75 15.77
CA LEU A 70 -7.37 -12.11 15.12
C LEU A 70 -8.11 -13.24 15.85
N HIS A 71 -7.53 -13.81 16.92
CA HIS A 71 -8.05 -15.00 17.59
C HIS A 71 -9.45 -14.80 18.18
N ASP A 72 -9.70 -13.64 18.79
CA ASP A 72 -10.95 -13.34 19.49
C ASP A 72 -11.94 -12.55 18.62
N LEU A 73 -11.74 -12.53 17.30
CA LEU A 73 -12.66 -11.84 16.40
C LEU A 73 -14.01 -12.56 16.33
N PRO A 74 -15.13 -11.81 16.40
CA PRO A 74 -16.45 -12.37 16.20
C PRO A 74 -16.59 -13.01 14.81
N ASP A 75 -17.30 -14.14 14.74
CA ASP A 75 -17.59 -14.86 13.49
C ASP A 75 -19.00 -14.60 12.95
N ASP A 76 -19.81 -13.83 13.68
CA ASP A 76 -21.12 -13.33 13.28
C ASP A 76 -21.10 -11.83 12.90
N VAL A 77 -22.11 -11.41 12.14
CA VAL A 77 -22.16 -10.06 11.56
C VAL A 77 -22.34 -9.00 12.64
N GLU A 78 -23.26 -9.21 13.57
CA GLU A 78 -23.57 -8.29 14.65
C GLU A 78 -22.36 -8.10 15.58
N GLY A 79 -21.70 -9.20 15.94
CA GLY A 79 -20.47 -9.20 16.72
C GLY A 79 -19.35 -8.45 15.99
N PHE A 80 -19.15 -8.72 14.69
CA PHE A 80 -18.12 -8.03 13.91
C PHE A 80 -18.36 -6.52 13.86
N ILE A 81 -19.59 -6.08 13.62
CA ILE A 81 -19.93 -4.65 13.61
C ILE A 81 -19.63 -4.01 14.97
N ALA A 82 -20.07 -4.64 16.06
CA ALA A 82 -19.82 -4.12 17.40
C ALA A 82 -18.33 -4.04 17.73
N TRP A 83 -17.56 -5.06 17.34
CA TRP A 83 -16.11 -5.07 17.48
C TRP A 83 -15.45 -3.95 16.65
N PHE A 84 -15.84 -3.80 15.38
CA PHE A 84 -15.26 -2.82 14.47
C PHE A 84 -15.58 -1.39 14.92
N GLU A 85 -16.81 -1.11 15.33
CA GLU A 85 -17.21 0.20 15.87
C GLU A 85 -16.49 0.52 17.19
N ALA A 86 -16.19 -0.50 18.01
CA ALA A 86 -15.43 -0.34 19.25
C ALA A 86 -13.96 0.01 19.03
N LEU A 87 -13.42 -0.14 17.80
CA LEU A 87 -12.10 0.37 17.46
C LEU A 87 -12.05 1.90 17.46
N LYS A 88 -13.19 2.59 17.40
CA LYS A 88 -13.21 4.06 17.50
C LYS A 88 -12.88 4.51 18.92
N GLY A 89 -11.93 5.42 19.06
CA GLY A 89 -11.47 5.98 20.34
C GLY A 89 -10.35 5.18 21.00
N GLY A 90 -9.91 4.06 20.44
CA GLY A 90 -8.93 3.16 21.06
C GLY A 90 -8.32 2.12 20.12
N GLY A 91 -8.49 2.28 18.81
CA GLY A 91 -7.92 1.39 17.81
C GLY A 91 -6.41 1.53 17.72
N PRO A 92 -5.70 0.54 17.14
CA PRO A 92 -4.27 0.65 16.89
C PRO A 92 -3.92 1.91 16.07
N GLY A 93 -2.95 2.69 16.54
CA GLY A 93 -2.54 3.97 15.93
C GLY A 93 -3.40 5.17 16.32
N GLU A 94 -4.55 4.96 16.96
CA GLU A 94 -5.34 6.06 17.51
C GLU A 94 -4.66 6.63 18.77
N ASN A 95 -4.62 7.96 18.89
CA ASN A 95 -3.90 8.68 19.95
C ASN A 95 -2.37 8.48 19.94
N ASP A 96 -1.77 8.16 18.79
CA ASP A 96 -0.31 8.13 18.67
C ASP A 96 0.30 9.47 19.11
N PRO A 97 1.34 9.48 19.97
CA PRO A 97 1.98 10.71 20.47
C PRO A 97 2.58 11.58 19.36
N LEU A 98 2.76 11.03 18.15
CA LEU A 98 3.13 11.78 16.96
C LEU A 98 2.12 12.89 16.67
N PHE A 99 0.81 12.65 16.76
CA PHE A 99 -0.18 13.65 16.32
C PHE A 99 -0.20 14.91 17.19
N PRO A 100 -0.21 14.83 18.54
CA PRO A 100 -0.06 16.03 19.37
C PRO A 100 1.25 16.78 19.11
N TRP A 101 2.35 16.05 18.89
CA TRP A 101 3.63 16.69 18.58
C TRP A 101 3.61 17.40 17.21
N LEU A 102 3.06 16.76 16.17
CA LEU A 102 2.89 17.37 14.86
C LEU A 102 2.03 18.64 14.92
N ALA A 103 0.98 18.63 15.75
CA ALA A 103 0.05 19.74 15.88
C ALA A 103 0.62 20.94 16.67
N GLU A 104 1.40 20.69 17.71
CA GLU A 104 1.76 21.73 18.69
C GLU A 104 3.25 22.12 18.71
N ALA A 105 4.14 21.22 18.27
CA ALA A 105 5.58 21.36 18.53
C ALA A 105 6.47 21.22 17.28
N ALA A 106 6.02 20.50 16.25
CA ALA A 106 6.80 20.26 15.06
C ALA A 106 7.10 21.55 14.27
N SER A 107 8.33 21.67 13.81
CA SER A 107 8.73 22.77 12.91
C SER A 107 8.20 22.54 11.49
N LEU A 108 8.31 23.55 10.63
CA LEU A 108 8.02 23.38 9.20
C LEU A 108 8.92 22.33 8.55
N GLU A 109 10.18 22.21 8.98
CA GLU A 109 11.11 21.20 8.47
C GLU A 109 10.65 19.79 8.86
N ASP A 110 10.28 19.60 10.11
CA ASP A 110 9.72 18.34 10.61
C ASP A 110 8.45 17.95 9.83
N MET A 111 7.57 18.93 9.59
CA MET A 111 6.32 18.71 8.88
C MET A 111 6.54 18.35 7.41
N ARG A 112 7.50 19.00 6.76
CA ARG A 112 7.94 18.65 5.40
C ARG A 112 8.52 17.24 5.38
N TRP A 113 9.33 16.86 6.37
CA TRP A 113 9.90 15.52 6.44
C TRP A 113 8.81 14.46 6.63
N PHE A 114 7.85 14.68 7.53
CA PHE A 114 6.72 13.78 7.75
C PHE A 114 5.89 13.62 6.48
N LEU A 115 5.43 14.73 5.88
CA LEU A 115 4.64 14.71 4.64
C LEU A 115 5.40 14.10 3.46
N LEU A 116 6.72 14.25 3.42
CA LEU A 116 7.55 13.58 2.41
C LEU A 116 7.44 12.06 2.51
N GLN A 117 7.36 11.50 3.73
CA GLN A 117 7.20 10.05 3.92
C GLN A 117 5.81 9.58 3.52
N GLU A 118 4.78 10.36 3.84
CA GLU A 118 3.39 10.04 3.49
C GLU A 118 3.20 10.02 1.98
N VAL A 119 3.61 11.09 1.28
CA VAL A 119 3.49 11.17 -0.18
C VAL A 119 4.32 10.09 -0.88
N ALA A 120 5.56 9.86 -0.42
CA ALA A 120 6.43 8.88 -1.05
C ALA A 120 6.03 7.43 -0.77
N GLY A 121 5.33 7.19 0.34
CA GLY A 121 4.70 5.92 0.68
C GLY A 121 3.31 5.74 0.07
N GLU A 122 2.76 6.75 -0.60
CA GLU A 122 1.46 6.63 -1.23
C GLU A 122 1.56 5.73 -2.47
N ALA A 123 0.74 4.69 -2.50
CA ALA A 123 0.72 3.71 -3.59
C ALA A 123 -0.28 4.08 -4.71
N GLY A 124 -0.76 5.33 -4.75
CA GLY A 124 -1.82 5.80 -5.65
C GLY A 124 -3.18 5.25 -5.22
N PHE A 125 -3.83 5.89 -4.25
CA PHE A 125 -5.03 5.35 -3.60
C PHE A 125 -6.15 5.02 -4.60
N GLU A 126 -6.38 5.89 -5.59
CA GLU A 126 -7.35 5.71 -6.66
C GLU A 126 -7.10 4.43 -7.48
N ASP A 127 -5.83 4.13 -7.80
CA ASP A 127 -5.42 2.95 -8.56
C ASP A 127 -5.62 1.68 -7.73
N LEU A 128 -5.30 1.72 -6.42
CA LEU A 128 -5.54 0.60 -5.53
C LEU A 128 -7.03 0.27 -5.43
N VAL A 129 -7.90 1.29 -5.30
CA VAL A 129 -9.35 1.11 -5.28
C VAL A 129 -9.84 0.55 -6.62
N ALA A 130 -9.33 1.03 -7.76
CA ALA A 130 -9.66 0.49 -9.08
C ALA A 130 -9.30 -1.00 -9.22
N MET A 131 -8.10 -1.38 -8.77
CA MET A 131 -7.61 -2.75 -8.82
C MET A 131 -8.39 -3.69 -7.88
N ALA A 132 -8.75 -3.21 -6.68
CA ALA A 132 -9.53 -3.96 -5.70
C ALA A 132 -10.91 -4.37 -6.24
N GLN A 133 -11.56 -3.49 -7.02
CA GLN A 133 -12.91 -3.69 -7.59
C GLN A 133 -13.05 -4.92 -8.50
N VAL A 134 -11.97 -5.32 -9.16
CA VAL A 134 -12.00 -6.35 -10.21
C VAL A 134 -12.61 -7.65 -9.67
N LYS A 135 -13.69 -8.10 -10.31
CA LYS A 135 -14.44 -9.33 -9.98
C LYS A 135 -15.02 -9.38 -8.55
N MET A 136 -15.09 -8.27 -7.82
CA MET A 136 -15.76 -8.24 -6.51
C MET A 136 -17.26 -8.58 -6.61
N PRO A 137 -17.88 -9.12 -5.55
CA PRO A 137 -19.33 -9.24 -5.43
C PRO A 137 -20.01 -7.88 -5.59
N THR A 138 -21.28 -7.89 -6.02
CA THR A 138 -22.00 -6.66 -6.43
C THR A 138 -21.97 -5.56 -5.37
N ARG A 139 -22.30 -5.88 -4.12
CA ARG A 139 -22.36 -4.87 -3.04
C ARG A 139 -21.00 -4.18 -2.79
N PRO A 140 -19.92 -4.87 -2.40
CA PRO A 140 -18.62 -4.22 -2.19
C PRO A 140 -18.08 -3.57 -3.47
N LYS A 141 -18.37 -4.10 -4.66
CA LYS A 141 -17.99 -3.46 -5.93
C LYS A 141 -18.64 -2.09 -6.10
N LEU A 142 -19.92 -1.95 -5.77
CA LEU A 142 -20.61 -0.67 -5.88
C LEU A 142 -20.06 0.34 -4.86
N GLU A 143 -19.69 -0.09 -3.65
CA GLU A 143 -19.06 0.82 -2.68
C GLU A 143 -17.68 1.29 -3.14
N LEU A 144 -16.81 0.37 -3.57
CA LEU A 144 -15.51 0.71 -4.12
C LEU A 144 -15.63 1.61 -5.36
N ALA A 145 -16.63 1.40 -6.21
CA ALA A 145 -16.87 2.25 -7.38
C ALA A 145 -17.29 3.68 -6.99
N ARG A 146 -18.05 3.85 -5.91
CA ARG A 146 -18.39 5.18 -5.39
C ARG A 146 -17.18 5.88 -4.80
N ASN A 147 -16.37 5.15 -4.04
CA ASN A 147 -15.12 5.70 -3.49
C ASN A 147 -14.18 6.11 -4.63
N TYR A 148 -13.92 5.23 -5.61
CA TYR A 148 -13.14 5.58 -6.79
C TYR A 148 -13.67 6.83 -7.52
N TRP A 149 -15.00 6.94 -7.68
CA TRP A 149 -15.59 8.11 -8.32
C TRP A 149 -15.35 9.42 -7.54
N ASP A 150 -15.31 9.34 -6.21
CA ASP A 150 -14.98 10.48 -5.36
C ASP A 150 -13.49 10.84 -5.46
N GLU A 151 -12.58 9.85 -5.41
CA GLU A 151 -11.13 10.05 -5.62
C GLU A 151 -10.82 10.71 -6.98
N MET A 152 -11.60 10.36 -8.00
CA MET A 152 -11.53 10.93 -9.34
C MET A 152 -12.22 12.31 -9.45
N GLY A 153 -12.51 12.98 -8.33
CA GLY A 153 -13.10 14.31 -8.28
C GLY A 153 -14.48 14.39 -8.92
N ARG A 154 -15.19 13.26 -8.99
CA ARG A 154 -16.44 13.09 -9.73
C ARG A 154 -16.32 13.54 -11.19
N GLY A 155 -15.18 13.27 -11.81
CA GLY A 155 -14.86 13.61 -13.19
C GLY A 155 -14.39 15.05 -13.39
N ASN A 156 -14.20 15.81 -12.30
CA ASN A 156 -13.57 17.13 -12.34
C ASN A 156 -12.12 17.03 -11.85
N GLU A 157 -11.17 17.28 -12.75
CA GLU A 157 -9.73 17.29 -12.45
C GLU A 157 -9.37 18.16 -11.25
N GLY A 158 -10.04 19.32 -11.09
CA GLY A 158 -9.78 20.22 -9.97
C GLY A 158 -10.14 19.63 -8.60
N GLY A 159 -11.00 18.61 -8.57
CA GLY A 159 -11.38 17.86 -7.37
C GLY A 159 -10.74 16.47 -7.28
N MET A 160 -9.87 16.08 -8.21
CA MET A 160 -9.14 14.82 -8.10
C MET A 160 -8.10 14.91 -6.99
N HIS A 161 -8.01 13.86 -6.17
CA HIS A 161 -7.11 13.86 -5.02
C HIS A 161 -5.63 13.81 -5.42
N GLY A 162 -5.25 13.04 -6.46
CA GLY A 162 -3.88 13.01 -6.98
C GLY A 162 -3.31 14.40 -7.33
N PRO A 163 -3.95 15.18 -8.22
CA PRO A 163 -3.56 16.56 -8.51
C PRO A 163 -3.63 17.52 -7.29
N MET A 164 -4.47 17.24 -6.29
CA MET A 164 -4.45 17.99 -5.03
C MET A 164 -3.16 17.70 -4.24
N LEU A 165 -2.76 16.43 -4.17
CA LEU A 165 -1.52 16.01 -3.52
C LEU A 165 -0.28 16.58 -4.23
N GLU A 166 -0.24 16.55 -5.56
CA GLU A 166 0.83 17.14 -6.37
C GLU A 166 1.01 18.63 -6.03
N ARG A 167 -0.09 19.39 -5.95
CA ARG A 167 -0.05 20.81 -5.56
C ARG A 167 0.47 21.01 -4.13
N THR A 168 0.13 20.13 -3.19
CA THR A 168 0.71 20.14 -1.84
C THR A 168 2.21 19.91 -1.89
N CYS A 169 2.68 18.96 -2.71
CA CYS A 169 4.10 18.68 -2.89
C CYS A 169 4.84 19.89 -3.47
N GLU A 170 4.30 20.52 -4.51
CA GLU A 170 4.86 21.73 -5.11
C GLU A 170 4.92 22.89 -4.10
N GLY A 171 3.80 23.16 -3.43
CA GLY A 171 3.69 24.26 -2.46
C GLY A 171 4.61 24.12 -1.26
N LEU A 172 4.91 22.87 -0.85
CA LEU A 172 5.85 22.56 0.21
C LEU A 172 7.23 22.15 -0.31
N SER A 173 7.47 22.23 -1.62
CA SER A 173 8.72 21.82 -2.28
C SER A 173 9.22 20.44 -1.82
N LEU A 174 8.33 19.45 -1.81
CA LEU A 174 8.62 18.05 -1.50
C LEU A 174 9.09 17.34 -2.77
N ALA A 175 10.12 16.49 -2.63
CA ALA A 175 10.67 15.69 -3.73
C ALA A 175 10.75 14.22 -3.29
N PRO A 176 9.62 13.50 -3.29
CA PRO A 176 9.56 12.12 -2.82
C PRO A 176 10.42 11.20 -3.69
N THR A 177 11.17 10.30 -3.07
CA THR A 177 11.98 9.28 -3.76
C THR A 177 11.95 7.99 -2.98
N ILE A 178 11.92 6.84 -3.66
CA ILE A 178 11.95 5.53 -3.00
C ILE A 178 13.17 5.39 -2.07
N ASP A 179 14.33 5.89 -2.49
CA ASP A 179 15.57 5.77 -1.69
C ASP A 179 15.54 6.65 -0.41
N GLY A 180 14.88 7.81 -0.48
CA GLY A 180 14.73 8.74 0.63
C GLY A 180 13.59 8.43 1.60
N THR A 181 12.71 7.48 1.27
CA THR A 181 11.55 7.11 2.10
C THR A 181 11.93 6.14 3.21
N ALA A 182 11.35 6.34 4.39
CA ALA A 182 11.43 5.38 5.48
C ALA A 182 10.89 3.99 5.04
N TRP A 183 11.61 2.93 5.37
CA TRP A 183 11.25 1.58 4.93
C TRP A 183 9.88 1.14 5.45
N GLN A 184 9.43 1.66 6.61
CA GLN A 184 8.12 1.39 7.17
C GLN A 184 6.99 1.95 6.29
N SER A 185 7.15 3.18 5.77
CA SER A 185 6.20 3.77 4.83
C SER A 185 6.19 2.98 3.52
N LEU A 186 7.35 2.54 3.03
CA LEU A 186 7.42 1.63 1.87
C LEU A 186 6.79 0.27 2.17
N ALA A 187 6.92 -0.26 3.39
CA ALA A 187 6.32 -1.53 3.79
C ALA A 187 4.79 -1.45 3.77
N LEU A 188 4.22 -0.36 4.28
CA LEU A 188 2.80 -0.06 4.19
C LEU A 188 2.35 0.00 2.72
N ALA A 189 3.01 0.83 1.90
CA ALA A 189 2.73 0.98 0.47
C ALA A 189 2.72 -0.38 -0.25
N ASN A 190 3.81 -1.14 -0.10
CA ASN A 190 3.97 -2.44 -0.72
C ASN A 190 2.90 -3.45 -0.26
N THR A 191 2.48 -3.40 1.00
CA THR A 191 1.40 -4.25 1.53
C THR A 191 0.06 -3.90 0.90
N MET A 192 -0.27 -2.60 0.81
CA MET A 192 -1.50 -2.14 0.17
C MET A 192 -1.52 -2.51 -1.33
N THR A 193 -0.39 -2.31 -2.03
CA THR A 193 -0.24 -2.73 -3.43
C THR A 193 -0.40 -4.24 -3.60
N ALA A 194 0.20 -5.05 -2.73
CA ALA A 194 0.05 -6.50 -2.77
C ALA A 194 -1.41 -6.90 -2.57
N PHE A 195 -2.12 -6.28 -1.62
CA PHE A 195 -3.54 -6.54 -1.38
C PHE A 195 -4.41 -6.20 -2.59
N ALA A 196 -4.20 -5.04 -3.22
CA ALA A 196 -5.00 -4.59 -4.36
C ALA A 196 -4.74 -5.41 -5.63
N THR A 197 -3.48 -5.79 -5.88
CA THR A 197 -3.05 -6.45 -7.13
C THR A 197 -3.17 -7.97 -7.11
N THR A 198 -3.24 -8.59 -5.94
CA THR A 198 -3.26 -10.05 -5.79
C THR A 198 -4.62 -10.56 -5.29
N ARG A 199 -5.33 -11.34 -6.13
CA ARG A 199 -6.74 -11.69 -5.86
C ARG A 199 -6.99 -12.54 -4.61
N ARG A 200 -6.01 -13.30 -4.11
CA ARG A 200 -6.14 -14.02 -2.83
C ARG A 200 -6.24 -13.09 -1.62
N TYR A 201 -5.85 -11.81 -1.78
CA TYR A 201 -5.93 -10.78 -0.75
C TYR A 201 -7.06 -9.77 -0.98
N ALA A 202 -7.98 -10.06 -1.90
CA ALA A 202 -9.07 -9.15 -2.26
C ALA A 202 -9.85 -8.59 -1.04
N TYR A 203 -10.17 -9.43 -0.06
CA TYR A 203 -10.87 -8.98 1.15
C TYR A 203 -9.96 -8.26 2.16
N HIS A 204 -8.65 -8.53 2.15
CA HIS A 204 -7.70 -7.72 2.91
C HIS A 204 -7.62 -6.31 2.33
N SER A 205 -7.66 -6.18 1.00
CA SER A 205 -7.76 -4.87 0.34
C SER A 205 -9.03 -4.13 0.72
N VAL A 206 -10.17 -4.82 0.83
CA VAL A 206 -11.42 -4.19 1.30
C VAL A 206 -11.29 -3.70 2.74
N GLY A 207 -10.72 -4.50 3.64
CA GLY A 207 -10.51 -4.08 5.03
C GLY A 207 -9.47 -2.98 5.21
N ALA A 208 -8.50 -2.86 4.29
CA ALA A 208 -7.48 -1.82 4.33
C ALA A 208 -7.94 -0.48 3.70
N LEU A 209 -8.91 -0.52 2.79
CA LEU A 209 -9.41 0.67 2.07
C LEU A 209 -10.73 1.22 2.63
N GLY A 210 -11.40 0.47 3.52
CA GLY A 210 -12.71 0.82 4.09
C GLY A 210 -12.60 1.28 5.53
#